data_AF-A0A521IP21-F1
#
_entry.id   AF-A0A521IP21-F1
#
_cell.length_a   1.000
_cell.length_b   1.000
_cell.length_c   1.000
_cell.angle_alpha   90.00
_cell.angle_beta   90.00
_cell.angle_gamma   90.00
#
_symmetry.space_group_name_H-M   'P 1'
#
loop_
_entity.id
_entity.type
_entity.pdbx_description
1 polymer ?
#
loop_
_entity_poly.entity_id
_entity_poly.type
_entity_poly.pdbx_seq_one_letter_code
_entity_poly.pdbx_strand_id
1 'polypeptide(L)'
;SQLSRAVEATKDKMPQMSHLRESGSLEQDADLVFLMYREDYYVKQGTIKEIDAVYQPYYQTLAQAKAEMKDPSKDLDVSPVDIILAKNRSGETGIATLLFFKAISSFDNPGPDLTARFTEYRTKKGPSYKHE
;
A
#
# COMPACT_ATOMS: atom_id res chain seq x y z
N SER A 1 7.45 5.13 15.29
CA SER A 1 7.19 3.84 15.96
C SER A 1 7.39 2.73 14.94
N GLN A 2 8.01 1.60 15.31
CA GLN A 2 8.05 0.41 14.45
C GLN A 2 6.80 -0.45 14.73
N LEU A 3 6.28 -1.12 13.71
CA LEU A 3 5.15 -2.04 13.87
C LEU A 3 5.62 -3.35 14.52
N SER A 4 4.74 -3.95 15.33
CA SER A 4 4.94 -5.32 15.79
C SER A 4 5.07 -6.27 14.59
N ARG A 5 5.94 -7.28 14.73
CA ARG A 5 6.05 -8.37 13.75
C ARG A 5 4.78 -9.22 13.65
N ALA A 6 3.80 -9.04 14.53
CA ALA A 6 2.50 -9.69 14.45
C ALA A 6 1.78 -9.45 13.10
N VAL A 7 2.03 -8.31 12.43
CA VAL A 7 1.51 -8.05 11.08
C VAL A 7 1.93 -9.14 10.08
N GLU A 8 3.13 -9.69 10.26
CA GLU A 8 3.70 -10.73 9.39
C GLU A 8 3.04 -12.10 9.58
N ALA A 9 2.23 -12.30 10.62
CA ALA A 9 1.45 -13.51 10.81
C ALA A 9 0.07 -13.44 10.11
N THR A 10 -0.40 -12.25 9.75
CA THR A 10 -1.71 -12.06 9.10
C THR A 10 -1.68 -12.59 7.66
N LYS A 11 -2.86 -12.93 7.11
CA LYS A 11 -2.98 -13.46 5.74
C LYS A 11 -2.65 -12.42 4.68
N ASP A 12 -3.12 -11.19 4.90
CA ASP A 12 -3.03 -10.07 3.97
C ASP A 12 -1.87 -9.12 4.27
N LYS A 13 -1.15 -9.31 5.39
CA LYS A 13 -0.02 -8.47 5.82
C LYS A 13 -0.40 -7.00 6.01
N MET A 14 -1.69 -6.72 6.15
CA MET A 14 -2.20 -5.36 6.26
C MET A 14 -1.92 -4.82 7.67
N PRO A 15 -1.21 -3.69 7.80
CA PRO A 15 -0.95 -3.09 9.10
C PRO A 15 -2.24 -2.48 9.66
N GLN A 16 -2.44 -2.65 10.97
CA GLN A 16 -3.60 -2.18 11.71
C GLN A 16 -3.14 -1.48 13.00
N MET A 17 -4.02 -0.68 13.62
CA MET A 17 -3.73 -0.03 14.89
C MET A 17 -3.28 -1.00 15.99
N SER A 18 -3.85 -2.21 16.03
CA SER A 18 -3.47 -3.25 16.99
C SER A 18 -2.00 -3.64 16.92
N HIS A 19 -1.36 -3.49 15.75
CA HIS A 19 0.07 -3.77 15.56
C HIS A 19 0.98 -2.68 16.12
N LEU A 20 0.44 -1.51 16.50
CA LEU A 20 1.18 -0.45 17.18
C LEU A 20 1.20 -0.64 18.70
N ARG A 21 0.41 -1.57 19.26
CA ARG A 21 0.23 -1.70 20.72
C ARG A 21 1.50 -2.05 21.50
N GLU A 22 2.51 -2.61 20.86
CA GLU A 22 3.84 -2.80 21.47
C GLU A 22 4.58 -1.48 21.74
N SER A 23 4.10 -0.35 21.19
CA SER A 23 4.69 0.98 21.35
C SER A 23 4.17 1.76 22.57
N GLY A 24 3.27 1.20 23.38
CA GLY A 24 2.77 1.84 24.60
C GLY A 24 1.70 2.91 24.34
N SER A 25 1.77 4.06 25.01
CA SER A 25 0.73 5.12 24.98
C SER A 25 0.69 5.95 23.70
N LEU A 26 1.70 5.84 22.83
CA LEU A 26 1.85 6.67 21.63
C LEU A 26 0.63 6.62 20.70
N GLU A 27 -0.03 5.46 20.58
CA GLU A 27 -1.23 5.33 19.76
C GLU A 27 -2.43 6.10 20.34
N GLN A 28 -2.53 6.21 21.66
CA GLN A 28 -3.67 6.81 22.35
C GLN A 28 -3.61 8.33 22.27
N ASP A 29 -2.41 8.88 22.39
CA ASP A 29 -2.17 10.33 22.42
C ASP A 29 -2.17 10.97 21.02
N ALA A 30 -1.88 10.20 19.96
CA ALA A 30 -1.82 10.72 18.59
C ALA A 30 -3.18 11.23 18.06
N ASP A 31 -3.19 12.36 17.37
CA ASP A 31 -4.37 12.87 16.65
C ASP A 31 -4.58 12.15 15.31
N LEU A 32 -3.46 11.89 14.60
CA LEU A 32 -3.42 11.19 13.33
C LEU A 32 -2.47 10.01 13.42
N VAL A 33 -2.86 8.88 12.84
CA VAL A 33 -1.97 7.73 12.67
C VAL A 33 -2.05 7.27 11.23
N PHE A 34 -0.91 7.32 10.55
CA PHE A 34 -0.74 6.80 9.20
C PHE A 34 0.07 5.50 9.26
N LEU A 35 -0.42 4.48 8.56
CA LEU A 35 0.28 3.23 8.31
C LEU A 35 0.57 3.16 6.81
N MET A 36 1.73 2.61 6.45
CA MET A 36 2.12 2.42 5.06
C MET A 36 2.15 0.94 4.74
N TYR A 37 1.54 0.58 3.62
CA TYR A 37 1.52 -0.79 3.12
C TYR A 37 1.95 -0.82 1.67
N ARG A 38 2.94 -1.66 1.37
CA ARG A 38 3.48 -1.82 0.02
C ARG A 38 3.37 -3.29 -0.37
N GLU A 39 2.33 -3.62 -1.14
CA GLU A 39 2.00 -5.00 -1.46
C GLU A 39 3.09 -5.73 -2.26
N ASP A 40 3.75 -5.05 -3.22
CA ASP A 40 4.76 -5.69 -4.06
C ASP A 40 5.95 -6.23 -3.26
N TYR A 41 6.23 -5.68 -2.08
CA TYR A 41 7.24 -6.22 -1.17
C TYR A 41 6.87 -7.62 -0.69
N TYR A 42 5.62 -7.82 -0.26
CA TYR A 42 5.13 -9.11 0.22
C TYR A 42 4.97 -10.14 -0.90
N VAL A 43 4.62 -9.66 -2.10
CA VAL A 43 4.61 -10.48 -3.33
C VAL A 43 6.00 -10.96 -3.69
N LYS A 44 7.00 -10.06 -3.70
CA LYS A 44 8.41 -10.42 -3.98
C LYS A 44 8.97 -11.42 -2.96
N GLN A 45 8.50 -11.39 -1.72
CA GLN A 45 8.86 -12.36 -0.68
C GLN A 45 8.11 -13.69 -0.79
N GLY A 46 7.13 -13.81 -1.69
CA GLY A 46 6.29 -15.00 -1.85
C GLY A 46 5.28 -15.20 -0.71
N THR A 47 5.15 -14.24 0.20
CA THR A 47 4.20 -14.29 1.32
C THR A 47 2.77 -13.98 0.86
N ILE A 48 2.63 -13.19 -0.19
CA ILE A 48 1.40 -13.00 -0.96
C ILE A 48 1.65 -13.55 -2.36
N LYS A 49 0.74 -14.36 -2.88
CA LYS A 49 0.84 -14.86 -4.26
C LYS A 49 0.48 -13.74 -5.22
N GLU A 50 1.13 -13.69 -6.38
CA GLU A 50 0.81 -12.70 -7.41
C GLU A 50 -0.68 -12.69 -7.77
N ILE A 51 -1.29 -13.87 -7.97
CA ILE A 51 -2.73 -13.99 -8.26
C ILE A 51 -3.64 -13.39 -7.19
N ASP A 52 -3.12 -13.22 -5.98
CA ASP A 52 -3.82 -12.66 -4.83
C ASP A 52 -3.47 -11.18 -4.60
N ALA A 53 -2.55 -10.58 -5.35
CA ALA A 53 -2.20 -9.17 -5.19
C ALA A 53 -3.34 -8.26 -5.69
N VAL A 54 -3.68 -7.23 -4.91
CA VAL A 54 -4.64 -6.17 -5.27
C VAL A 54 -4.22 -5.47 -6.55
N TYR A 55 -2.94 -5.11 -6.64
CA TYR A 55 -2.42 -4.30 -7.75
C TYR A 55 -1.89 -5.12 -8.92
N GLN A 56 -2.15 -6.42 -8.98
CA GLN A 56 -1.70 -7.27 -10.09
C GLN A 56 -2.06 -6.71 -11.48
N PRO A 57 -3.31 -6.28 -11.74
CA PRO A 57 -3.64 -5.68 -13.05
C PRO A 57 -2.73 -4.50 -13.41
N TYR A 58 -2.35 -3.68 -12.43
CA TYR A 58 -1.42 -2.59 -12.65
C TYR A 58 0.01 -3.08 -12.92
N TYR A 59 0.51 -4.07 -12.17
CA TYR A 59 1.82 -4.65 -12.43
C TYR A 59 1.92 -5.29 -13.83
N GLN A 60 0.85 -5.88 -14.34
CA GLN A 60 0.79 -6.36 -15.73
C GLN A 60 0.96 -5.23 -16.74
N THR A 61 0.28 -4.09 -16.53
CA THR A 61 0.44 -2.93 -17.41
C THR A 61 1.86 -2.37 -17.39
N LEU A 62 2.50 -2.33 -16.23
CA LEU A 62 3.90 -1.90 -16.11
C LEU A 62 4.86 -2.88 -16.80
N ALA A 63 4.64 -4.18 -16.65
CA ALA A 63 5.47 -5.21 -17.28
C ALA A 63 5.37 -5.14 -18.82
N GLN A 64 4.17 -4.93 -19.36
CA GLN A 64 3.95 -4.72 -20.80
C GLN A 64 4.65 -3.46 -21.28
N ALA A 65 4.44 -2.32 -20.61
CA ALA A 65 5.09 -1.06 -20.96
C ALA A 65 6.62 -1.19 -20.91
N LYS A 66 7.17 -1.88 -19.90
CA LYS A 66 8.60 -2.15 -19.77
C LYS A 66 9.15 -3.02 -20.89
N ALA A 67 8.40 -4.01 -21.37
CA ALA A 67 8.81 -4.83 -22.51
C ALA A 67 8.90 -4.02 -23.82
N GLU A 68 8.11 -2.95 -23.94
CA GLU A 68 8.12 -2.04 -25.08
C GLU A 68 9.15 -0.88 -24.93
N MET A 69 9.71 -0.67 -23.74
CA MET A 69 10.72 0.37 -23.51
C MET A 69 12.04 0.06 -24.22
N LYS A 70 12.49 1.01 -25.05
CA LYS A 70 13.78 0.93 -25.76
C LYS A 70 14.98 1.37 -24.91
N ASP A 71 14.73 2.12 -23.84
CA ASP A 71 15.76 2.71 -22.97
C ASP A 71 15.57 2.23 -21.52
N PRO A 72 16.41 1.28 -21.04
CA PRO A 72 16.33 0.75 -19.68
C PRO A 72 16.58 1.78 -18.59
N SER A 73 17.26 2.91 -18.89
CA SER A 73 17.55 3.94 -17.90
C SER A 73 16.31 4.70 -17.43
N LYS A 74 15.19 4.54 -18.15
CA LYS A 74 13.88 5.12 -17.80
C LYS A 74 13.02 4.22 -16.93
N ASP A 75 13.50 3.03 -16.55
CA ASP A 75 12.79 2.19 -15.61
C ASP A 75 12.88 2.78 -14.19
N LEU A 76 11.79 3.41 -13.76
CA LEU A 76 11.73 4.04 -12.44
C LEU A 76 11.36 3.06 -11.32
N ASP A 77 11.08 1.80 -11.63
CA ASP A 77 10.58 0.75 -10.71
C ASP A 77 9.52 1.28 -9.74
N VAL A 78 8.29 1.43 -10.26
CA VAL A 78 7.18 2.09 -9.56
C VAL A 78 6.31 1.06 -8.84
N SER A 79 5.93 1.34 -7.60
CA SER A 79 5.02 0.51 -6.80
C SER A 79 3.90 1.36 -6.17
N PRO A 80 2.62 0.93 -6.25
CA PRO A 80 1.56 1.51 -5.44
C PRO A 80 1.81 1.28 -3.95
N VAL A 81 1.66 2.34 -3.15
CA VAL A 81 1.76 2.30 -1.70
C VAL A 81 0.48 2.82 -1.10
N ASP A 82 -0.16 2.01 -0.28
CA ASP A 82 -1.33 2.41 0.48
C ASP A 82 -0.91 3.14 1.75
N ILE A 83 -1.40 4.38 1.86
CA ILE A 83 -1.34 5.23 3.02
C ILE A 83 -2.67 5.10 3.75
N ILE A 84 -2.66 4.32 4.82
CA ILE A 84 -3.82 4.00 5.64
C ILE A 84 -3.87 5.03 6.77
N LEU A 85 -4.82 5.95 6.73
CA LEU A 85 -5.18 6.82 7.85
C LEU A 85 -5.97 6.00 8.86
N ALA A 86 -5.26 5.34 9.76
CA ALA A 86 -5.80 4.38 10.71
C ALA A 86 -6.45 5.03 11.95
N LYS A 87 -6.09 6.29 12.24
CA LYS A 87 -6.72 7.11 13.27
C LYS A 87 -6.80 8.56 12.81
N ASN A 88 -7.96 9.16 12.99
CA ASN A 88 -8.17 10.58 12.83
C ASN A 88 -9.10 11.08 13.95
N ARG A 89 -8.57 11.85 14.91
CA ARG A 89 -9.34 12.28 16.09
C ARG A 89 -10.48 13.26 15.74
N SER A 90 -10.40 13.94 14.60
CA SER A 90 -11.34 15.00 14.21
C SER A 90 -11.96 14.81 12.82
N GLY A 91 -11.89 13.61 12.26
CA GLY A 91 -12.44 13.34 10.93
C GLY A 91 -12.43 11.86 10.57
N GLU A 92 -12.64 11.58 9.30
CA GLU A 92 -12.72 10.22 8.79
C GLU A 92 -11.35 9.55 8.68
N THR A 93 -11.35 8.23 8.82
CA THR A 93 -10.25 7.34 8.45
C THR A 93 -10.39 6.95 6.98
N GLY A 94 -9.35 6.33 6.41
CA GLY A 94 -9.42 5.91 5.02
C GLY A 94 -8.08 5.50 4.45
N ILE A 95 -8.07 5.16 3.17
CA ILE A 95 -6.85 4.76 2.46
C ILE A 95 -6.70 5.60 1.19
N ALA A 96 -5.56 6.28 1.09
CA ALA A 96 -5.08 6.89 -0.14
C ALA A 96 -3.95 6.04 -0.71
N THR A 97 -3.86 5.94 -2.03
CA THR A 97 -2.78 5.20 -2.71
C THR A 97 -1.85 6.18 -3.41
N LEU A 98 -0.55 6.10 -3.14
CA LEU A 98 0.49 6.90 -3.79
C LEU A 98 1.34 6.01 -4.71
N LEU A 99 2.00 6.61 -5.69
CA LEU A 99 3.02 5.95 -6.49
C LEU A 99 4.38 6.17 -5.84
N PHE A 100 5.09 5.09 -5.50
CA PHE A 100 6.45 5.14 -5.00
C PHE A 100 7.45 4.76 -6.09
N PHE A 101 8.33 5.69 -6.44
CA PHE A 101 9.38 5.53 -7.45
C PHE A 101 10.67 5.07 -6.76
N LYS A 102 10.95 3.77 -6.80
CA LYS A 102 12.05 3.18 -6.00
C LYS A 102 13.42 3.68 -6.42
N ALA A 103 13.61 3.95 -7.70
CA ALA A 103 14.89 4.44 -8.24
C ALA A 103 15.33 5.77 -7.61
N ILE A 104 14.38 6.60 -7.20
CA ILE A 104 14.62 7.93 -6.63
C ILE A 104 14.05 8.12 -5.22
N SER A 105 13.47 7.07 -4.64
CA SER A 105 12.86 7.07 -3.32
C SER A 105 11.85 8.21 -3.10
N SER A 106 11.06 8.54 -4.12
CA SER A 106 10.06 9.62 -4.06
C SER A 106 8.64 9.09 -4.21
N PHE A 107 7.68 9.88 -3.72
CA PHE A 107 6.25 9.63 -3.88
C PHE A 107 5.65 10.67 -4.83
N ASP A 108 4.69 10.23 -5.64
CA ASP A 108 3.82 11.12 -6.42
C ASP A 108 2.37 10.66 -6.37
N ASN A 109 1.46 11.58 -6.65
CA ASN A 109 0.05 11.29 -6.76
C ASN A 109 -0.24 10.57 -8.08
N PRO A 110 -0.99 9.45 -8.06
CA PRO A 110 -1.53 8.90 -9.30
C PRO A 110 -2.47 9.90 -9.97
N GLY A 111 -2.50 9.89 -11.30
CA GLY A 111 -3.49 10.64 -12.07
C GLY A 111 -4.92 10.17 -11.76
N PRO A 112 -5.96 10.99 -12.04
CA PRO A 112 -7.34 10.70 -11.63
C PRO A 112 -7.86 9.31 -12.04
N ASP A 113 -7.59 8.89 -13.28
CA ASP A 113 -8.01 7.58 -13.79
C ASP A 113 -7.36 6.42 -13.02
N LEU A 114 -6.08 6.57 -12.69
CA LEU A 114 -5.34 5.54 -11.96
C LEU A 114 -5.78 5.49 -10.49
N THR A 115 -6.05 6.65 -9.88
CA THR A 115 -6.64 6.75 -8.54
C THR A 115 -7.99 6.02 -8.45
N ALA A 116 -8.86 6.22 -9.45
CA ALA A 116 -10.15 5.54 -9.51
C ALA A 116 -9.98 4.01 -9.63
N ARG A 117 -9.08 3.55 -10.50
CA ARG A 117 -8.76 2.11 -10.65
C ARG A 117 -8.18 1.50 -9.38
N PHE A 118 -7.24 2.16 -8.71
CA PHE A 118 -6.68 1.68 -7.45
C PHE A 118 -7.75 1.56 -6.36
N THR A 119 -8.67 2.53 -6.29
CA THR A 119 -9.81 2.47 -5.37
C THR A 119 -10.74 1.29 -5.69
N GLU A 120 -11.01 1.06 -6.98
CA GLU A 120 -11.80 -0.08 -7.44
C GLU A 120 -11.13 -1.43 -7.11
N TYR A 121 -9.82 -1.56 -7.34
CA TYR A 121 -9.08 -2.79 -7.03
C TYR A 121 -9.12 -3.13 -5.55
N ARG A 122 -8.89 -2.12 -4.68
CA ARG A 122 -8.96 -2.28 -3.23
C ARG A 122 -10.35 -2.72 -2.76
N THR A 123 -11.40 -2.02 -3.21
CA THR A 123 -12.78 -2.31 -2.78
C THR A 123 -13.26 -3.70 -3.20
N LYS A 124 -12.76 -4.24 -4.33
CA LYS A 124 -13.04 -5.62 -4.77
C LYS A 124 -12.33 -6.70 -3.96
N LYS A 125 -11.17 -6.41 -3.35
CA LYS A 125 -10.34 -7.44 -2.69
C LYS A 125 -10.97 -8.01 -1.42
N GLY A 126 -11.67 -7.19 -0.64
CA GLY A 126 -12.36 -7.65 0.56
C GLY A 126 -12.43 -6.63 1.69
N PRO A 127 -12.94 -7.05 2.87
CA PRO A 127 -13.24 -6.14 3.98
C PRO A 127 -12.00 -5.50 4.60
N SER A 128 -10.81 -6.09 4.48
CA SER A 128 -9.56 -5.47 4.98
C SER A 128 -9.26 -4.10 4.36
N TYR A 129 -9.86 -3.79 3.23
CA TYR A 129 -9.75 -2.50 2.53
C TYR A 129 -11.01 -1.64 2.64
N LYS A 130 -12.05 -2.14 3.33
CA LYS A 130 -13.24 -1.37 3.70
C LYS A 130 -13.01 -0.83 5.10
N HIS A 131 -12.62 0.43 5.20
CA HIS A 131 -12.84 1.16 6.45
C HIS A 131 -14.31 1.60 6.41
N GLU A 132 -15.13 1.06 7.32
CA GLU A 132 -16.42 1.66 7.68
C GLU A 132 -16.18 2.96 8.46
#